data_AF-A0A067NJ25-F1
#
_entry.id   AF-A0A067NJ25-F1
#
_cell.length_a   1.000
_cell.length_b   1.000
_cell.length_c   1.000
_cell.angle_alpha   90.00
_cell.angle_beta   90.00
_cell.angle_gamma   90.00
#
_symmetry.space_group_name_H-M   'P 1'
#
loop_
_entity.id
_entity.type
_entity.pdbx_description
1 polymer ?
#
loop_
_entity_poly.entity_id
_entity_poly.type
_entity_poly.pdbx_seq_one_letter_code
_entity_poly.pdbx_strand_id
1 'polypeptide(L)'
;MGEKGPDIGSEARLAQSIDHPSAPSGQMYLVLPTVQDLRELAPVACGFLKQGYLMKILLYGLGTHSAADFLQQDTCILPYTRSSFSALPDILVDDHDLGPIATEVIITSDMGPSEALFLKATIKRQFPLATHIQLPREDLTYTSWMASLSFLELKNWHRPQVDVSVITKDRPKSLRRLITSLSSARFFGDTLSLRFNIDQSLDYETQHLVHHYTWPHGPVFVHHRVKSGG
;
A
#
# COMPACT_ATOMS: atom_id res chain seq x y z
N MET A 1 32.81 33.57 42.91
CA MET A 1 32.89 33.31 41.46
C MET A 1 33.47 31.93 41.27
N GLY A 2 32.66 30.96 40.82
CA GLY A 2 33.09 29.59 40.53
C GLY A 2 32.36 28.50 41.35
N GLU A 3 31.04 28.39 41.23
CA GLU A 3 30.32 27.18 41.66
C GLU A 3 30.45 26.09 40.59
N LYS A 4 30.82 24.90 41.05
CA LYS A 4 31.11 23.69 40.26
C LYS A 4 29.79 22.93 40.10
N GLY A 5 29.25 22.87 38.88
CA GLY A 5 28.00 22.16 38.58
C GLY A 5 28.16 20.64 38.64
N PRO A 6 27.07 19.88 38.92
CA PRO A 6 27.13 18.43 38.98
C PRO A 6 27.00 17.80 37.59
N ASP A 7 27.81 16.78 37.41
CA ASP A 7 27.87 15.81 36.32
C ASP A 7 26.62 14.91 36.40
N ILE A 8 25.77 14.92 35.36
CA ILE A 8 24.60 14.04 35.27
C ILE A 8 24.51 13.47 33.85
N GLY A 9 24.65 12.15 33.78
CA GLY A 9 23.82 11.32 32.91
C GLY A 9 24.37 11.07 31.51
N SER A 10 25.25 10.07 31.41
CA SER A 10 25.45 9.31 30.19
C SER A 10 24.13 8.66 29.74
N GLU A 11 23.42 9.28 28.81
CA GLU A 11 22.34 8.61 28.09
C GLU A 11 22.95 7.55 27.17
N ALA A 12 22.86 6.30 27.62
CA ALA A 12 23.07 5.12 26.81
C ALA A 12 22.10 5.17 25.62
N ARG A 13 22.62 5.52 24.45
CA ARG A 13 21.96 5.25 23.17
C ARG A 13 21.82 3.74 23.06
N LEU A 14 20.63 3.22 23.37
CA LEU A 14 20.13 1.97 22.80
C LEU A 14 20.02 2.19 21.29
N ALA A 15 21.15 2.04 20.59
CA ALA A 15 21.13 1.65 19.20
C ALA A 15 20.52 0.24 19.20
N GLN A 16 19.23 0.15 18.92
CA GLN A 16 18.64 -1.11 18.50
C GLN A 16 19.38 -1.53 17.24
N SER A 17 20.27 -2.50 17.40
CA SER A 17 20.78 -3.32 16.31
C SER A 17 19.55 -3.92 15.64
N ILE A 18 19.14 -3.34 14.51
CA ILE A 18 18.26 -4.03 13.60
C ILE A 18 19.15 -5.11 12.99
N ASP A 19 19.14 -6.29 13.62
CA ASP A 19 19.67 -7.49 13.00
C ASP A 19 19.01 -7.61 11.63
N HIS A 20 19.77 -7.35 10.58
CA HIS A 20 19.34 -7.64 9.22
C HIS A 20 19.12 -9.15 9.13
N PRO A 21 17.88 -9.60 8.86
CA PRO A 21 17.64 -11.03 8.71
C PRO A 21 18.51 -11.55 7.57
N SER A 22 19.22 -12.63 7.90
CA SER A 22 19.90 -13.53 6.99
C SER A 22 19.08 -13.78 5.72
N ALA A 23 19.63 -13.40 4.56
CA ALA A 23 19.20 -13.71 3.19
C ALA A 23 17.72 -13.42 2.84
N PRO A 24 17.45 -12.76 1.70
CA PRO A 24 16.08 -12.52 1.24
C PRO A 24 15.43 -13.85 0.82
N SER A 25 14.70 -14.48 1.72
CA SER A 25 13.89 -15.66 1.41
C SER A 25 12.54 -15.20 0.88
N GLY A 26 12.47 -14.90 -0.41
CA GLY A 26 11.19 -14.71 -1.08
C GLY A 26 11.25 -13.95 -2.38
N GLN A 27 10.44 -14.40 -3.34
CA GLN A 27 10.34 -13.82 -4.67
C GLN A 27 9.11 -12.90 -4.77
N MET A 28 9.30 -11.77 -5.44
CA MET A 28 8.24 -10.82 -5.75
C MET A 28 8.00 -10.69 -7.25
N TYR A 29 6.74 -10.51 -7.63
CA TYR A 29 6.39 -10.05 -8.97
C TYR A 29 5.83 -8.63 -8.93
N LEU A 30 6.21 -7.84 -9.92
CA LEU A 30 5.63 -6.55 -10.22
C LEU A 30 4.98 -6.62 -11.59
N VAL A 31 3.64 -6.61 -11.64
CA VAL A 31 2.87 -6.77 -12.89
C VAL A 31 2.13 -5.47 -13.19
N LEU A 32 2.52 -4.78 -14.26
CA LEU A 32 2.05 -3.42 -14.56
C LEU A 32 1.57 -3.29 -16.01
N PRO A 33 0.60 -2.40 -16.32
CA PRO A 33 0.12 -2.22 -17.69
C PRO A 33 1.09 -1.47 -18.60
N THR A 34 1.87 -0.52 -18.07
CA THR A 34 2.72 0.33 -18.92
C THR A 34 4.11 0.58 -18.33
N VAL A 35 5.04 0.98 -19.19
CA VAL A 35 6.37 1.46 -18.77
C VAL A 35 6.26 2.73 -17.92
N GLN A 36 5.20 3.53 -18.11
CA GLN A 36 4.96 4.71 -17.29
C GLN A 36 4.61 4.31 -15.85
N ASP A 37 3.76 3.31 -15.65
CA ASP A 37 3.45 2.78 -14.31
C ASP A 37 4.71 2.23 -13.64
N LEU A 38 5.57 1.54 -14.42
CA LEU A 38 6.87 1.07 -13.93
C LEU A 38 7.79 2.23 -13.54
N ARG A 39 7.79 3.33 -14.28
CA ARG A 39 8.58 4.52 -13.94
C ARG A 39 8.12 5.16 -12.63
N GLU A 40 6.82 5.20 -12.39
CA GLU A 40 6.27 5.72 -11.13
C GLU A 40 6.58 4.82 -9.94
N LEU A 41 6.58 3.49 -10.15
CA LEU A 41 6.99 2.50 -9.14
C LEU A 41 8.50 2.23 -9.10
N ALA A 42 9.30 2.82 -9.99
CA ALA A 42 10.73 2.57 -10.04
C ALA A 42 11.45 2.83 -8.70
N PRO A 43 11.13 3.90 -7.94
CA PRO A 43 11.72 4.10 -6.61
C PRO A 43 11.48 2.92 -5.66
N VAL A 44 10.28 2.32 -5.72
CA VAL A 44 9.91 1.15 -4.90
C VAL A 44 10.68 -0.09 -5.35
N ALA A 45 10.64 -0.39 -6.65
CA ALA A 45 11.33 -1.54 -7.22
C ALA A 45 12.84 -1.50 -6.94
N CYS A 46 13.46 -0.34 -7.13
CA CYS A 46 14.87 -0.12 -6.84
C CYS A 46 15.19 -0.23 -5.35
N GLY A 47 14.30 0.24 -4.47
CA GLY A 47 14.45 0.08 -3.02
C GLY A 47 14.46 -1.39 -2.61
N PHE A 48 13.54 -2.19 -3.15
CA PHE A 48 13.48 -3.63 -2.93
C PHE A 48 14.72 -4.38 -3.44
N LEU A 49 15.21 -4.05 -4.64
CA LEU A 49 16.46 -4.62 -5.17
C LEU A 49 17.67 -4.26 -4.28
N LYS A 50 17.74 -3.03 -3.77
CA LYS A 50 18.81 -2.60 -2.84
C LYS A 50 18.79 -3.36 -1.51
N GLN A 51 17.62 -3.81 -1.06
CA GLN A 51 17.47 -4.67 0.12
C GLN A 51 17.76 -6.15 -0.16
N GLY A 52 18.01 -6.50 -1.43
CA GLY A 52 18.34 -7.85 -1.86
C GLY A 52 17.15 -8.69 -2.32
N TYR A 53 15.92 -8.15 -2.31
CA TYR A 53 14.76 -8.94 -2.75
C TYR A 53 14.86 -9.33 -4.23
N LEU A 54 14.48 -10.57 -4.54
CA LEU A 54 14.39 -11.06 -5.92
C LEU A 54 13.07 -10.60 -6.52
N MET A 55 13.14 -9.91 -7.65
CA MET A 55 11.98 -9.32 -8.31
C MET A 55 11.92 -9.67 -9.79
N LYS A 56 10.73 -10.03 -10.26
CA LYS A 56 10.41 -10.10 -11.68
C LYS A 56 9.40 -9.03 -12.05
N ILE A 57 9.70 -8.29 -13.11
CA ILE A 57 8.85 -7.19 -13.58
C ILE A 57 8.24 -7.59 -14.91
N LEU A 58 6.91 -7.64 -14.95
CA LEU A 58 6.13 -8.00 -16.11
C LEU A 58 5.28 -6.80 -16.52
N LEU A 59 5.41 -6.39 -17.76
CA LEU A 59 4.53 -5.41 -18.37
C LEU A 59 3.55 -6.11 -19.31
N TYR A 60 2.25 -5.89 -19.13
CA TYR A 60 1.25 -6.46 -20.03
C TYR A 60 0.67 -5.39 -20.94
N GLY A 61 0.52 -5.70 -22.23
CA GLY A 61 -0.01 -4.75 -23.20
C GLY A 61 -0.34 -5.41 -24.53
N LEU A 62 -0.71 -4.57 -25.52
CA LEU A 62 -0.96 -5.03 -26.88
C LEU A 62 0.40 -5.31 -27.56
N GLY A 63 0.76 -6.58 -27.67
CA GLY A 63 1.97 -7.03 -28.33
C GLY A 63 1.98 -8.54 -28.52
N THR A 64 2.53 -9.01 -29.63
CA THR A 64 2.53 -10.43 -30.03
C THR A 64 3.77 -11.19 -29.55
N HIS A 65 4.74 -10.51 -28.93
CA HIS A 65 6.02 -11.11 -28.55
C HIS A 65 6.46 -10.73 -27.15
N SER A 66 6.97 -11.74 -26.43
CA SER A 66 7.71 -11.54 -25.19
C SER A 66 9.03 -10.85 -25.52
N ALA A 67 9.19 -9.60 -25.10
CA ALA A 67 10.42 -8.84 -25.30
C ALA A 67 10.98 -8.42 -23.95
N ALA A 68 12.22 -8.85 -23.68
CA ALA A 68 12.99 -8.36 -22.54
C ALA A 68 13.54 -6.96 -22.86
N ASP A 69 13.40 -6.05 -21.92
CA ASP A 69 13.88 -4.68 -22.00
C ASP A 69 14.24 -4.19 -20.59
N PHE A 70 14.72 -2.97 -20.44
CA PHE A 70 15.05 -2.40 -19.14
C PHE A 70 14.61 -0.95 -19.01
N LEU A 71 14.27 -0.56 -17.79
CA LEU A 71 14.08 0.82 -17.41
C LEU A 71 15.28 1.25 -16.55
N GLN A 72 15.97 2.30 -16.96
CA GLN A 72 17.02 2.92 -16.13
C GLN A 72 16.44 4.09 -15.36
N GLN A 73 16.60 4.06 -14.03
CA GLN A 73 16.23 5.13 -13.10
C GLN A 73 17.47 5.46 -12.27
N ASP A 74 18.11 6.60 -12.55
CA ASP A 74 19.41 6.98 -11.99
C ASP A 74 20.48 5.87 -12.16
N THR A 75 20.89 5.23 -11.06
CA THR A 75 21.87 4.12 -11.02
C THR A 75 21.22 2.75 -10.94
N CYS A 76 19.89 2.68 -10.89
CA CYS A 76 19.14 1.44 -10.81
C CYS A 76 18.65 1.02 -12.20
N ILE A 77 18.83 -0.27 -12.52
CA ILE A 77 18.37 -0.88 -13.77
C ILE A 77 17.29 -1.89 -13.42
N LEU A 78 16.11 -1.69 -14.00
CA LEU A 78 14.93 -2.53 -13.80
C LEU A 78 14.67 -3.35 -15.07
N PRO A 79 15.15 -4.60 -15.16
CA PRO A 79 14.81 -5.47 -16.28
C PRO A 79 13.32 -5.85 -16.21
N TYR A 80 12.63 -5.78 -17.33
CA TYR A 80 11.23 -6.15 -17.43
C TYR A 80 10.94 -6.93 -18.71
N THR A 81 9.91 -7.76 -18.66
CA THR A 81 9.41 -8.51 -19.81
C THR A 81 8.06 -7.94 -20.23
N ARG A 82 7.92 -7.56 -21.50
CA ARG A 82 6.63 -7.18 -22.09
C ARG A 82 5.92 -8.40 -22.66
N SER A 83 4.63 -8.56 -22.39
CA SER A 83 3.84 -9.63 -23.00
C SER A 83 2.37 -9.25 -23.20
N SER A 84 1.64 -10.09 -23.92
CA SER A 84 0.19 -9.99 -23.99
C SER A 84 -0.44 -10.41 -22.67
N PHE A 85 -1.59 -9.82 -22.37
CA PHE A 85 -2.32 -10.13 -21.16
C PHE A 85 -2.76 -11.60 -21.08
N SER A 86 -3.05 -12.22 -22.23
CA SER A 86 -3.43 -13.64 -22.33
C SER A 86 -2.27 -14.60 -22.07
N ALA A 87 -1.02 -14.16 -22.25
CA ALA A 87 0.18 -14.97 -22.05
C ALA A 87 0.74 -14.88 -20.62
N LEU A 88 0.17 -14.04 -19.76
CA LEU A 88 0.58 -13.93 -18.36
C LEU A 88 0.57 -15.26 -17.61
N PRO A 89 -0.45 -16.14 -17.76
CA PRO A 89 -0.44 -17.43 -17.08
C PRO A 89 0.78 -18.27 -17.44
N ASP A 90 1.20 -18.27 -18.71
CA ASP A 90 2.33 -19.07 -19.16
C ASP A 90 3.65 -18.50 -18.63
N ILE A 91 3.82 -17.18 -18.65
CA ILE A 91 5.04 -16.50 -18.15
C ILE A 91 5.21 -16.66 -16.64
N LEU A 92 4.10 -16.65 -15.90
CA LEU A 92 4.10 -16.84 -14.46
C LEU A 92 4.41 -18.31 -14.08
N VAL A 93 4.18 -19.26 -14.97
CA VAL A 93 4.45 -20.70 -14.76
C VAL A 93 5.85 -21.11 -15.23
N ASP A 94 6.35 -20.51 -16.31
CA ASP A 94 7.65 -20.85 -16.92
C ASP A 94 8.86 -20.35 -16.10
N ASP A 95 8.64 -19.93 -14.85
CA ASP A 95 9.71 -19.56 -13.93
C ASP A 95 10.38 -20.79 -13.31
N HIS A 96 10.94 -21.64 -14.17
CA HIS A 96 11.78 -22.76 -13.79
C HIS A 96 13.23 -22.34 -13.43
N ASP A 97 13.61 -21.09 -13.72
CA ASP A 97 15.00 -20.61 -13.60
C ASP A 97 15.42 -20.15 -12.19
N LEU A 98 14.48 -20.03 -11.24
CA LEU A 98 14.77 -19.49 -9.89
C LEU A 98 14.75 -20.52 -8.76
N GLY A 99 14.64 -21.81 -9.07
CA GLY A 99 14.66 -22.89 -8.07
C GLY A 99 13.36 -22.97 -7.23
N PRO A 100 13.37 -23.64 -6.07
CA PRO A 100 12.16 -23.94 -5.29
C PRO A 100 11.62 -22.74 -4.48
N ILE A 101 12.04 -21.52 -4.76
CA ILE A 101 11.60 -20.33 -4.01
C ILE A 101 10.19 -19.99 -4.49
N ALA A 102 9.20 -20.12 -3.61
CA ALA A 102 7.83 -19.75 -3.94
C ALA A 102 7.71 -18.23 -4.11
N THR A 103 6.97 -17.79 -5.12
CA THR A 103 6.47 -16.41 -5.19
C THR A 103 5.53 -16.15 -4.02
N GLU A 104 5.83 -15.13 -3.22
CA GLU A 104 5.04 -14.84 -2.00
C GLU A 104 4.39 -13.47 -2.03
N VAL A 105 4.83 -12.55 -2.89
CA VAL A 105 4.26 -11.22 -3.03
C VAL A 105 4.09 -10.87 -4.51
N ILE A 106 2.91 -10.39 -4.88
CA ILE A 106 2.62 -9.94 -6.24
C ILE A 106 2.02 -8.54 -6.13
N ILE A 107 2.70 -7.55 -6.69
CA ILE A 107 2.26 -6.16 -6.74
C ILE A 107 1.72 -5.87 -8.13
N THR A 108 0.51 -5.33 -8.21
CA THR A 108 -0.13 -4.93 -9.46
C THR A 108 -0.66 -3.52 -9.34
N SER A 109 -0.79 -2.79 -10.44
CA SER A 109 -1.61 -1.57 -10.44
C SER A 109 -3.06 -1.87 -10.82
N ASP A 110 -3.95 -0.89 -10.67
CA ASP A 110 -5.29 -0.99 -11.23
C ASP A 110 -5.27 -1.19 -12.76
N MET A 111 -6.40 -1.69 -13.26
CA MET A 111 -6.65 -1.93 -14.67
C MET A 111 -8.15 -1.98 -14.94
N GLY A 112 -8.52 -2.14 -16.22
CA GLY A 112 -9.91 -2.33 -16.61
C GLY A 112 -10.55 -3.53 -15.88
N PRO A 113 -11.89 -3.52 -15.69
CA PRO A 113 -12.57 -4.51 -14.84
C PRO A 113 -12.39 -5.94 -15.35
N SER A 114 -12.34 -6.14 -16.66
CA SER A 114 -12.15 -7.45 -17.29
C SER A 114 -10.74 -8.00 -17.03
N GLU A 115 -9.72 -7.16 -17.20
CA GLU A 115 -8.33 -7.48 -16.93
C GLU A 115 -8.13 -7.74 -15.44
N ALA A 116 -8.68 -6.89 -14.56
CA ALA A 116 -8.54 -7.03 -13.12
C ALA A 116 -9.09 -8.39 -12.65
N LEU A 117 -10.25 -8.80 -13.18
CA LEU A 117 -10.87 -10.08 -12.85
C LEU A 117 -10.02 -11.26 -13.33
N PHE A 118 -9.53 -11.22 -14.57
CA PHE A 118 -8.69 -12.28 -15.13
C PHE A 118 -7.36 -12.41 -14.38
N LEU A 119 -6.68 -11.29 -14.10
CA LEU A 119 -5.40 -11.31 -13.40
C LEU A 119 -5.58 -11.84 -11.98
N LYS A 120 -6.62 -11.39 -11.27
CA LYS A 120 -6.96 -11.89 -9.93
C LYS A 120 -7.24 -13.39 -9.94
N ALA A 121 -7.96 -13.89 -10.93
CA ALA A 121 -8.22 -15.32 -11.09
C ALA A 121 -6.93 -16.11 -11.38
N THR A 122 -6.05 -15.57 -12.23
CA THR A 122 -4.75 -16.16 -12.59
C THR A 122 -3.83 -16.24 -11.37
N ILE A 123 -3.65 -15.14 -10.65
CA ILE A 123 -2.85 -15.07 -9.43
C ILE A 123 -3.37 -16.07 -8.40
N LYS A 124 -4.68 -16.08 -8.14
CA LYS A 124 -5.27 -17.00 -7.14
C LYS A 124 -5.06 -18.47 -7.50
N ARG A 125 -5.06 -18.81 -8.80
CA ARG A 125 -4.86 -20.18 -9.28
C ARG A 125 -3.41 -20.62 -9.21
N GLN A 126 -2.48 -19.75 -9.61
CA GLN A 126 -1.05 -20.08 -9.75
C GLN A 126 -0.28 -19.88 -8.46
N PHE A 127 -0.66 -18.87 -7.67
CA PHE A 127 0.00 -18.47 -6.44
C PHE A 127 -1.02 -18.35 -5.30
N PRO A 128 -1.68 -19.45 -4.89
CA PRO A 128 -2.75 -19.41 -3.89
C PRO A 128 -2.29 -18.91 -2.51
N LEU A 129 -0.98 -18.91 -2.24
CA LEU A 129 -0.38 -18.45 -0.99
C LEU A 129 0.29 -17.08 -1.10
N ALA A 130 0.36 -16.48 -2.29
CA ALA A 130 0.98 -15.18 -2.47
C ALA A 130 0.05 -14.06 -2.01
N THR A 131 0.64 -13.06 -1.36
CA THR A 131 -0.03 -11.81 -1.03
C THR A 131 -0.12 -10.94 -2.27
N HIS A 132 -1.33 -10.74 -2.77
CA HIS A 132 -1.61 -9.87 -3.92
C HIS A 132 -1.90 -8.45 -3.44
N ILE A 133 -1.02 -7.50 -3.76
CA ILE A 133 -1.15 -6.07 -3.45
C ILE A 133 -1.58 -5.36 -4.74
N GLN A 134 -2.76 -4.75 -4.73
CA GLN A 134 -3.28 -3.99 -5.88
C GLN A 134 -3.29 -2.49 -5.53
N LEU A 135 -2.50 -1.70 -6.25
CA LEU A 135 -2.35 -0.27 -6.06
C LEU A 135 -3.18 0.53 -7.08
N PRO A 136 -3.95 1.56 -6.68
CA PRO A 136 -4.58 2.49 -7.61
C PRO A 136 -3.52 3.20 -8.46
N ARG A 137 -3.78 3.39 -9.77
CA ARG A 137 -2.79 3.99 -10.68
C ARG A 137 -2.49 5.44 -10.33
N GLU A 138 -3.49 6.18 -9.85
CA GLU A 138 -3.36 7.56 -9.39
C GLU A 138 -2.44 7.72 -8.16
N ASP A 139 -2.19 6.63 -7.44
CA ASP A 139 -1.42 6.64 -6.20
C ASP A 139 0.04 6.18 -6.38
N LEU A 140 0.41 5.62 -7.54
CA LEU A 140 1.73 5.00 -7.76
C LEU A 140 2.89 5.94 -7.44
N THR A 141 2.81 7.21 -7.85
CA THR A 141 3.83 8.23 -7.58
C THR A 141 4.05 8.48 -6.07
N TYR A 142 3.10 8.11 -5.20
CA TYR A 142 3.14 8.32 -3.75
C TYR A 142 3.51 7.08 -2.95
N THR A 143 3.99 6.01 -3.60
CA THR A 143 4.26 4.71 -2.98
C THR A 143 5.71 4.50 -2.53
N SER A 144 6.58 5.51 -2.65
CA SER A 144 8.02 5.36 -2.35
C SER A 144 8.32 4.84 -0.95
N TRP A 145 7.43 5.10 0.02
CA TRP A 145 7.51 4.56 1.38
C TRP A 145 7.42 3.03 1.42
N MET A 146 6.77 2.37 0.45
CA MET A 146 6.70 0.91 0.38
C MET A 146 8.09 0.28 0.31
N ALA A 147 9.07 0.99 -0.26
CA ALA A 147 10.46 0.55 -0.30
C ALA A 147 11.04 0.30 1.09
N SER A 148 10.53 0.92 2.16
CA SER A 148 11.05 0.71 3.51
C SER A 148 10.48 -0.52 4.22
N LEU A 149 9.51 -1.20 3.61
CA LEU A 149 8.87 -2.37 4.21
C LEU A 149 9.75 -3.62 4.10
N SER A 150 9.77 -4.40 5.17
CA SER A 150 10.33 -5.75 5.17
C SER A 150 9.47 -6.70 4.34
N PHE A 151 10.08 -7.80 3.90
CA PHE A 151 9.36 -8.88 3.21
C PHE A 151 8.17 -9.41 4.01
N LEU A 152 8.33 -9.56 5.33
CA LEU A 152 7.28 -10.04 6.21
C LEU A 152 6.11 -9.05 6.28
N GLU A 153 6.37 -7.74 6.30
CA GLU A 153 5.32 -6.71 6.28
C GLU A 153 4.55 -6.75 4.96
N LEU A 154 5.24 -6.89 3.82
CA LEU A 154 4.61 -7.04 2.51
C LEU A 154 3.74 -8.30 2.44
N LYS A 155 4.19 -9.44 2.98
CA LYS A 155 3.35 -10.64 3.10
C LYS A 155 2.10 -10.41 3.95
N ASN A 156 2.18 -9.53 4.93
CA ASN A 156 1.09 -9.20 5.83
C ASN A 156 0.32 -7.94 5.40
N TRP A 157 0.44 -7.49 4.14
CA TRP A 157 -0.18 -6.26 3.65
C TRP A 157 -1.65 -6.10 4.06
N HIS A 158 -2.45 -7.18 3.93
CA HIS A 158 -3.89 -7.18 4.23
C HIS A 158 -4.25 -7.53 5.68
N ARG A 159 -3.27 -7.66 6.58
CA ARG A 159 -3.53 -7.98 7.99
C ARG A 159 -3.85 -6.75 8.85
N PRO A 160 -3.12 -5.62 8.74
CA PRO A 160 -3.53 -4.40 9.41
C PRO A 160 -4.92 -3.96 8.95
N GLN A 161 -5.76 -3.57 9.91
CA GLN A 161 -7.07 -2.97 9.64
C GLN A 161 -7.11 -1.59 10.27
N VAL A 162 -7.57 -0.60 9.49
CA VAL A 162 -7.65 0.79 9.93
C VAL A 162 -9.11 1.24 9.89
N ASP A 163 -9.62 1.66 11.04
CA ASP A 163 -10.92 2.29 11.18
C ASP A 163 -10.76 3.73 11.68
N VAL A 164 -11.57 4.64 11.14
CA VAL A 164 -11.57 6.05 11.53
C VAL A 164 -12.79 6.33 12.41
N SER A 165 -12.57 6.79 13.64
CA SER A 165 -13.64 7.16 14.57
C SER A 165 -13.57 8.65 14.91
N VAL A 166 -14.55 9.41 14.45
CA VAL A 166 -14.69 10.85 14.67
C VAL A 166 -15.69 11.09 15.80
N ILE A 167 -15.29 11.86 16.82
CA ILE A 167 -16.19 12.30 17.89
C ILE A 167 -16.46 13.79 17.68
N THR A 168 -17.72 14.20 17.56
CA THR A 168 -18.08 15.60 17.32
C THR A 168 -19.32 16.02 18.09
N LYS A 169 -19.42 17.33 18.35
CA LYS A 169 -20.56 18.01 18.99
C LYS A 169 -20.98 19.20 18.11
N ASP A 170 -20.58 20.43 18.48
CA ASP A 170 -21.03 21.64 17.79
C ASP A 170 -19.86 22.35 17.10
N ARG A 171 -19.22 21.67 16.13
CA ARG A 171 -18.00 22.16 15.47
C ARG A 171 -18.01 21.95 13.96
N PRO A 172 -18.99 22.51 13.23
CA PRO A 172 -19.20 22.22 11.81
C PRO A 172 -17.99 22.58 10.95
N LYS A 173 -17.33 23.72 11.22
CA LYS A 173 -16.12 24.15 10.50
C LYS A 173 -14.96 23.16 10.64
N SER A 174 -14.72 22.67 11.86
CA SER A 174 -13.64 21.71 12.13
C SER A 174 -13.95 20.35 11.51
N LEU A 175 -15.20 19.90 11.63
CA LEU A 175 -15.67 18.66 11.02
C LEU A 175 -15.51 18.72 9.49
N ARG A 176 -15.93 19.81 8.85
CA ARG A 176 -15.80 20.02 7.40
C ARG A 176 -14.35 19.91 6.95
N ARG A 177 -13.42 20.58 7.64
CA ARG A 177 -11.98 20.47 7.34
C ARG A 177 -11.49 19.03 7.47
N LEU A 178 -11.90 18.32 8.52
CA LEU A 178 -11.50 16.93 8.76
C LEU A 178 -12.01 16.00 7.65
N ILE A 179 -13.31 16.02 7.35
CA ILE A 179 -13.89 15.14 6.33
C ILE A 179 -13.34 15.45 4.93
N THR A 180 -13.04 16.72 4.61
CA THR A 180 -12.34 17.08 3.37
C THR A 180 -10.94 16.48 3.33
N SER A 181 -10.18 16.60 4.42
CA SER A 181 -8.83 16.01 4.51
C SER A 181 -8.87 14.48 4.35
N LEU A 182 -9.81 13.81 5.02
CA LEU A 182 -9.98 12.36 4.95
C LEU A 182 -10.40 11.91 3.56
N SER A 183 -11.32 12.62 2.90
CA SER A 183 -11.73 12.31 1.51
C SER A 183 -10.57 12.38 0.53
N SER A 184 -9.64 13.33 0.72
CA SER A 184 -8.47 13.53 -0.16
C SER A 184 -7.25 12.68 0.19
N ALA A 185 -7.30 11.93 1.29
CA ALA A 185 -6.20 11.08 1.71
C ALA A 185 -6.07 9.87 0.78
N ARG A 186 -4.86 9.31 0.73
CA ARG A 186 -4.53 8.12 -0.08
C ARG A 186 -4.53 6.90 0.83
N PHE A 187 -5.42 5.98 0.53
CA PHE A 187 -5.53 4.71 1.22
C PHE A 187 -5.03 3.54 0.36
N PHE A 188 -4.44 3.83 -0.83
CA PHE A 188 -3.77 2.85 -1.68
C PHE A 188 -4.62 1.60 -2.00
N GLY A 189 -5.92 1.79 -2.15
CA GLY A 189 -6.89 0.73 -2.44
C GLY A 189 -7.54 0.08 -1.21
N ASP A 190 -7.13 0.44 0.01
CA ASP A 190 -7.75 -0.07 1.23
C ASP A 190 -9.18 0.44 1.40
N THR A 191 -10.03 -0.41 1.97
CA THR A 191 -11.38 -0.06 2.39
C THR A 191 -11.40 0.19 3.89
N LEU A 192 -11.78 1.41 4.31
CA LEU A 192 -11.79 1.83 5.70
C LEU A 192 -13.20 2.15 6.17
N SER A 193 -13.55 1.73 7.39
CA SER A 193 -14.81 2.15 8.01
C SER A 193 -14.67 3.53 8.64
N LEU A 194 -15.66 4.40 8.41
CA LEU A 194 -15.76 5.69 9.08
C LEU A 194 -16.92 5.69 10.07
N ARG A 195 -16.64 6.00 11.33
CA ARG A 195 -17.64 6.11 12.39
C ARG A 195 -17.74 7.53 12.93
N PHE A 196 -18.92 8.13 12.85
CA PHE A 196 -19.24 9.36 13.55
C PHE A 196 -19.93 9.04 14.88
N ASN A 197 -19.33 9.48 15.98
CA ASN A 197 -19.95 9.47 17.30
C ASN A 197 -20.39 10.90 17.63
N ILE A 198 -21.69 11.14 17.58
CA ILE A 198 -22.31 12.45 17.71
C ILE A 198 -22.99 12.62 19.06
N ASP A 199 -22.78 13.76 19.72
CA ASP A 199 -23.51 14.13 20.94
C ASP A 199 -25.01 14.31 20.64
N GLN A 200 -25.89 14.03 21.59
CA GLN A 200 -27.34 14.26 21.42
C GLN A 200 -27.69 15.74 21.20
N SER A 201 -26.87 16.65 21.73
CA SER A 201 -27.09 18.10 21.67
C SER A 201 -26.38 18.75 20.48
N LEU A 202 -26.39 18.09 19.32
CA LEU A 202 -25.72 18.55 18.10
C LEU A 202 -26.43 19.75 17.46
N ASP A 203 -25.66 20.73 16.98
CA ASP A 203 -26.19 21.78 16.12
C ASP A 203 -26.62 21.24 14.73
N TYR A 204 -27.57 21.95 14.10
CA TYR A 204 -28.15 21.56 12.82
C TYR A 204 -27.11 21.45 11.70
N GLU A 205 -26.13 22.35 11.64
CA GLU A 205 -25.11 22.35 10.60
C GLU A 205 -24.20 21.11 10.73
N THR A 206 -23.77 20.79 11.94
CA THR A 206 -22.98 19.57 12.19
C THR A 206 -23.80 18.32 11.88
N GLN A 207 -25.08 18.27 12.26
CA GLN A 207 -25.96 17.14 11.97
C GLN A 207 -26.10 16.96 10.46
N HIS A 208 -26.35 18.04 9.73
CA HIS A 208 -26.48 18.02 8.28
C HIS A 208 -25.19 17.52 7.61
N LEU A 209 -24.02 17.96 8.07
CA LEU A 209 -22.72 17.49 7.56
C LEU A 209 -22.55 15.98 7.75
N VAL A 210 -22.86 15.44 8.92
CA VAL A 210 -22.69 14.01 9.22
C VAL A 210 -23.62 13.14 8.36
N HIS A 211 -24.91 13.50 8.26
CA HIS A 211 -25.89 12.64 7.57
C HIS A 211 -25.82 12.71 6.03
N HIS A 212 -25.26 13.78 5.46
CA HIS A 212 -25.13 13.94 4.01
C HIS A 212 -23.72 13.70 3.49
N TYR A 213 -22.79 13.27 4.34
CA TYR A 213 -21.44 12.97 3.92
C TYR A 213 -21.36 11.60 3.24
N THR A 214 -20.84 11.59 2.01
CA THR A 214 -20.52 10.36 1.28
C THR A 214 -19.05 10.02 1.48
N TRP A 215 -18.78 8.84 2.03
CA TRP A 215 -17.42 8.32 2.20
C TRP A 215 -17.04 7.47 0.98
N PRO A 216 -16.02 7.87 0.19
CA PRO A 216 -15.65 7.14 -1.01
C PRO A 216 -14.83 5.88 -0.72
N HIS A 217 -14.32 5.71 0.50
CA HIS A 217 -13.35 4.66 0.84
C HIS A 217 -13.93 3.52 1.68
N GLY A 218 -15.26 3.43 1.85
CA GLY A 218 -15.89 2.33 2.59
C GLY A 218 -17.22 2.67 3.26
N PRO A 219 -17.64 1.90 4.28
CA PRO A 219 -18.90 2.13 4.98
C PRO A 219 -18.82 3.29 5.98
N VAL A 220 -19.98 3.95 6.21
CA VAL A 220 -20.16 4.99 7.22
C VAL A 220 -21.14 4.52 8.28
N PHE A 221 -20.80 4.75 9.55
CA PHE A 221 -21.65 4.46 10.71
C PHE A 221 -21.85 5.74 11.52
N VAL A 222 -23.10 6.03 11.89
CA VAL A 222 -23.43 7.16 12.76
C VAL A 222 -24.00 6.64 14.07
N HIS A 223 -23.41 7.06 15.19
CA HIS A 223 -23.82 6.66 16.52
C HIS A 223 -24.08 7.88 17.40
N HIS A 224 -25.26 7.95 17.99
CA HIS A 224 -25.62 8.99 18.95
C HIS A 224 -25.17 8.60 20.35
N ARG A 225 -24.34 9.44 20.97
CA ARG A 225 -23.88 9.25 22.35
C ARG A 225 -24.89 9.85 23.32
N VAL A 226 -25.55 8.99 24.09
CA VAL A 226 -26.38 9.40 25.24
C VAL A 226 -25.46 9.78 26.40
N LYS A 227 -25.56 11.01 26.91
CA LYS A 227 -24.96 11.34 28.21
C LYS A 227 -25.85 10.72 29.28
N SER A 228 -25.49 9.54 29.79
CA SER A 228 -26.07 9.06 31.04
C SER A 228 -25.62 10.01 32.14
N GLY A 229 -26.57 10.76 32.70
CA GLY A 229 -26.35 11.73 33.75
C GLY A 229 -25.82 11.09 35.02
N GLY A 230 -24.87 11.78 35.66
CA GLY A 230 -24.63 11.68 37.10
C GLY A 230 -25.44 12.74 37.81
#